data_AF-Q4C1N2-F1
#
_entry.id   AF-Q4C1N2-F1
#
_cell.length_a   1.000
_cell.length_b   1.000
_cell.length_c   1.000
_cell.angle_alpha   90.00
_cell.angle_beta   90.00
_cell.angle_gamma   90.00
#
_symmetry.space_group_name_H-M   'P 1'
#
loop_
_entity.id
_entity.type
_entity.pdbx_description
1 polymer ?
#
loop_
_entity_poly.entity_id
_entity_poly.type
_entity_poly.pdbx_seq_one_letter_code
_entity_poly.pdbx_strand_id
1 'polypeptide(L)'
;MVSQGIYTLANDVVYDQLIALLNSIEIHVSSSLPICIIPYDDRLDKVKSEIKNRPNLSFFDNQESINIWEDFAHKVWEAHPRNKESKASRPKWYKGHLHRKFVAFDGEFDTFVFYEADNLAMKSAEDVLTKLEEYDFVFDDWEHRKPTENTALNLPIIEASGCYTEAEVRPKIHDASFFASK
;
A
#
# COMPACT_ATOMS: atom_id res chain seq x y z
N MET A 1 -18.38 -18.44 -0.65
CA MET A 1 -18.58 -17.00 -0.39
C MET A 1 -17.26 -16.34 -0.73
N VAL A 2 -17.29 -15.26 -1.50
CA VAL A 2 -16.10 -14.47 -1.85
C VAL A 2 -15.57 -13.83 -0.57
N SER A 3 -14.31 -14.05 -0.20
CA SER A 3 -13.73 -13.46 1.01
C SER A 3 -13.43 -11.98 0.79
N GLN A 4 -13.96 -11.12 1.67
CA GLN A 4 -13.75 -9.67 1.62
C GLN A 4 -12.98 -9.20 2.85
N GLY A 5 -12.03 -8.29 2.66
CA GLY A 5 -11.28 -7.73 3.78
C GLY A 5 -10.48 -6.49 3.47
N ILE A 6 -9.73 -6.04 4.48
CA ILE A 6 -8.85 -4.86 4.39
C ILE A 6 -7.41 -5.30 4.66
N TYR A 7 -6.46 -4.75 3.91
CA TYR A 7 -5.04 -4.83 4.23
C TYR A 7 -4.50 -3.48 4.66
N THR A 8 -3.53 -3.48 5.59
CA THR A 8 -2.75 -2.30 5.93
C THR A 8 -1.32 -2.67 6.29
N LEU A 9 -0.34 -1.85 5.94
CA LEU A 9 1.07 -2.05 6.25
C LEU A 9 1.45 -1.23 7.49
N ALA A 10 1.84 -1.89 8.59
CA ALA A 10 2.14 -1.19 9.84
C ALA A 10 3.17 -1.90 10.72
N ASN A 11 3.67 -1.17 11.72
CA ASN A 11 4.46 -1.67 12.83
C ASN A 11 4.31 -0.72 14.04
N ASP A 12 5.06 -0.97 15.12
CA ASP A 12 5.02 -0.18 16.34
C ASP A 12 5.47 1.29 16.17
N VAL A 13 6.19 1.62 15.09
CA VAL A 13 6.67 2.99 14.81
C VAL A 13 5.50 3.89 14.40
N VAL A 14 4.57 3.35 13.63
CA VAL A 14 3.37 4.04 13.15
C VAL A 14 2.11 3.62 13.92
N TYR A 15 2.30 3.14 15.15
CA TYR A 15 1.22 2.56 15.94
C TYR A 15 0.04 3.53 16.14
N ASP A 16 0.32 4.78 16.47
CA ASP A 16 -0.75 5.76 16.73
C ASP A 16 -1.54 6.08 15.45
N GLN A 17 -0.87 6.09 14.29
CA GLN A 17 -1.53 6.22 12.98
C GLN A 17 -2.39 4.99 12.69
N LEU A 18 -1.86 3.78 12.90
CA LEU A 18 -2.62 2.54 12.75
C LEU A 18 -3.88 2.56 13.63
N ILE A 19 -3.78 2.95 14.90
CA ILE A 19 -4.96 3.05 15.78
C ILE A 19 -5.98 4.06 15.26
N ALA A 20 -5.54 5.21 14.76
CA ALA A 20 -6.43 6.20 14.16
C ALA A 20 -7.15 5.65 12.92
N LEU A 21 -6.43 4.96 12.03
CA LEU A 21 -7.00 4.28 10.87
C LEU A 21 -8.03 3.23 11.30
N LEU A 22 -7.67 2.32 12.21
CA LEU A 22 -8.55 1.24 12.68
C LEU A 22 -9.85 1.79 13.29
N ASN A 23 -9.75 2.83 14.12
CA ASN A 23 -10.93 3.48 14.71
C ASN A 23 -11.81 4.14 13.63
N SER A 24 -11.20 4.77 12.62
CA SER A 24 -11.95 5.39 11.53
C SER A 24 -12.66 4.36 10.65
N ILE A 25 -12.03 3.21 10.37
CA ILE A 25 -12.63 2.09 9.65
C ILE A 25 -13.83 1.53 10.43
N GLU A 26 -13.66 1.33 11.75
CA GLU A 26 -14.72 0.81 12.61
C GLU A 26 -15.98 1.70 12.60
N ILE A 27 -15.81 3.03 12.56
CA ILE A 27 -16.92 4.00 12.56
C ILE A 27 -17.53 4.17 11.16
N HIS A 28 -16.70 4.26 10.12
CA HIS A 28 -17.13 4.77 8.81
C HIS A 28 -17.23 3.70 7.71
N VAL A 29 -16.55 2.57 7.86
CA VAL A 29 -16.51 1.49 6.85
C VAL A 29 -17.24 0.26 7.36
N SER A 30 -16.74 -0.36 8.42
CA SER A 30 -17.35 -1.55 9.03
C SER A 30 -16.66 -1.88 10.35
N SER A 31 -17.44 -2.26 11.36
CA SER A 31 -16.93 -2.77 12.64
C SER A 31 -16.64 -4.27 12.64
N SER A 32 -16.96 -4.99 11.56
CA SER A 32 -16.86 -6.46 11.50
C SER A 32 -16.00 -6.99 10.36
N LEU A 33 -15.63 -6.16 9.39
CA LEU A 33 -14.82 -6.59 8.25
C LEU A 33 -13.43 -7.05 8.75
N PRO A 34 -12.91 -8.19 8.27
CA PRO A 34 -11.56 -8.63 8.60
C PRO A 34 -10.52 -7.63 8.12
N ILE A 35 -9.53 -7.35 8.96
CA ILE A 35 -8.40 -6.47 8.64
C ILE A 35 -7.10 -7.24 8.91
N CYS A 36 -6.33 -7.47 7.86
CA CYS A 36 -5.05 -8.14 7.93
C CYS A 36 -3.92 -7.11 7.93
N ILE A 37 -3.16 -7.06 9.02
CA ILE A 37 -2.01 -6.16 9.18
C ILE A 37 -0.78 -6.85 8.59
N ILE A 38 -0.20 -6.25 7.57
CA ILE A 38 1.07 -6.65 6.98
C ILE A 38 2.19 -6.06 7.84
N PRO A 39 3.09 -6.87 8.40
CA PRO A 39 4.20 -6.35 9.20
C PRO A 39 5.21 -5.57 8.35
N TYR A 40 5.41 -4.28 8.65
CA TYR A 40 6.50 -3.52 8.04
C TYR A 40 7.88 -4.07 8.44
N ASP A 41 8.04 -4.41 9.71
CA ASP A 41 9.21 -5.12 10.26
C ASP A 41 8.84 -5.82 11.58
N ASP A 42 9.84 -6.33 12.31
CA ASP A 42 9.62 -7.17 13.51
C ASP A 42 9.20 -6.38 14.77
N ARG A 43 9.13 -5.05 14.71
CA ARG A 43 8.72 -4.20 15.84
C ARG A 43 7.20 -4.21 15.94
N LEU A 44 6.64 -5.23 16.59
CA LEU A 44 5.19 -5.52 16.59
C LEU A 44 4.60 -5.73 17.98
N ASP A 45 5.28 -5.38 19.07
CA ASP A 45 4.82 -5.66 20.43
C ASP A 45 3.53 -4.91 20.77
N LYS A 46 3.40 -3.66 20.32
CA LYS A 46 2.17 -2.88 20.50
C LYS A 46 1.06 -3.41 19.61
N VAL A 47 1.36 -3.66 18.33
CA VAL A 47 0.37 -4.19 17.37
C VAL A 47 -0.16 -5.56 17.79
N LYS A 48 0.72 -6.47 18.27
CA LYS A 48 0.34 -7.77 18.84
C LYS A 48 -0.59 -7.65 20.04
N SER A 49 -0.42 -6.59 20.83
CA SER A 49 -1.29 -6.33 21.98
C SER A 49 -2.67 -5.82 21.54
N GLU A 50 -2.73 -4.98 20.51
CA GLU A 50 -3.99 -4.48 19.95
C GLU A 50 -4.84 -5.60 19.34
N ILE A 51 -4.23 -6.49 18.56
CA ILE A 51 -4.92 -7.61 17.89
C ILE A 51 -5.63 -8.52 18.91
N LYS A 52 -5.06 -8.73 20.10
CA LYS A 52 -5.71 -9.54 21.15
C LYS A 52 -7.06 -8.99 21.60
N ASN A 53 -7.28 -7.69 21.43
CA ASN A 53 -8.51 -7.01 21.85
C ASN A 53 -9.50 -6.82 20.71
N ARG A 54 -9.13 -7.09 19.45
CA ARG A 54 -9.97 -6.88 18.26
C ARG A 54 -10.03 -8.17 17.42
N PRO A 55 -11.12 -8.94 17.50
CA PRO A 55 -11.20 -10.28 16.91
C PRO A 55 -11.23 -10.28 15.38
N ASN A 56 -11.51 -9.15 14.74
CA ASN A 56 -11.46 -8.99 13.29
C ASN A 56 -10.06 -8.62 12.77
N LEU A 57 -9.06 -8.47 13.63
CA LEU A 57 -7.68 -8.21 13.20
C LEU A 57 -6.86 -9.51 13.12
N SER A 58 -6.03 -9.61 12.09
CA SER A 58 -5.03 -10.66 11.92
C SER A 58 -3.68 -10.08 11.48
N PHE A 59 -2.62 -10.88 11.55
CA PHE A 59 -1.36 -10.58 10.88
C PHE A 59 -1.26 -11.35 9.57
N PHE A 60 -0.63 -10.73 8.58
CA PHE A 60 -0.15 -11.46 7.42
C PHE A 60 1.06 -12.30 7.84
N ASP A 61 0.97 -13.63 7.69
CA ASP A 61 1.96 -14.59 8.19
C ASP A 61 2.68 -15.40 7.09
N ASN A 62 2.36 -15.17 5.82
CA ASN A 62 3.03 -15.80 4.70
C ASN A 62 4.41 -15.17 4.42
N GLN A 63 5.41 -15.63 5.16
CA GLN A 63 6.79 -15.15 5.04
C GLN A 63 7.40 -15.41 3.64
N GLU A 64 6.97 -16.46 2.94
CA GLU A 64 7.45 -16.75 1.58
C GLU A 64 7.04 -15.64 0.60
N SER A 65 5.77 -15.23 0.62
CA SER A 65 5.27 -14.10 -0.18
C SER A 65 6.01 -12.81 0.17
N ILE A 66 6.20 -12.51 1.46
CA ILE A 66 6.98 -11.33 1.90
C ILE A 66 8.36 -11.35 1.26
N ASN A 67 9.08 -12.47 1.33
CA ASN A 67 10.43 -12.59 0.79
C ASN A 67 10.47 -12.39 -0.72
N ILE A 68 9.49 -12.93 -1.47
CA ILE A 68 9.40 -12.75 -2.93
C ILE A 68 9.30 -11.26 -3.29
N TRP A 69 8.40 -10.53 -2.63
CA TRP A 69 8.20 -9.10 -2.88
C TRP A 69 9.39 -8.24 -2.41
N GLU A 70 10.03 -8.59 -1.30
CA GLU A 70 11.24 -7.91 -0.84
C GLU A 70 12.41 -8.13 -1.80
N ASP A 71 12.65 -9.36 -2.25
CA ASP A 71 13.69 -9.68 -3.22
C ASP A 71 13.47 -8.96 -4.55
N PHE A 72 12.22 -8.90 -5.01
CA PHE A 72 11.85 -8.10 -6.17
C PHE A 72 12.22 -6.62 -5.97
N ALA A 73 11.77 -6.01 -4.86
CA ALA A 73 12.06 -4.61 -4.56
C ALA A 73 13.56 -4.33 -4.43
N HIS A 74 14.32 -5.24 -3.81
CA HIS A 74 15.77 -5.13 -3.69
C HIS A 74 16.46 -5.14 -5.04
N LYS A 75 16.06 -6.03 -5.96
CA LYS A 75 16.58 -6.08 -7.34
C LYS A 75 16.31 -4.78 -8.09
N VAL A 76 15.11 -4.21 -7.95
CA VAL A 76 14.78 -2.89 -8.52
C VAL A 76 15.71 -1.80 -7.95
N TRP A 77 15.91 -1.78 -6.63
CA TRP A 77 16.81 -0.83 -5.98
C TRP A 77 18.28 -0.98 -6.37
N GLU A 78 18.72 -2.20 -6.67
CA GLU A 78 20.09 -2.48 -7.10
C GLU A 78 20.38 -2.00 -8.51
N ALA A 79 19.39 -2.11 -9.40
CA ALA A 79 19.46 -1.59 -10.76
C ALA A 79 19.35 -0.05 -10.82
N HIS A 80 18.71 0.58 -9.83
CA HIS A 80 18.49 2.03 -9.82
C HIS A 80 19.82 2.82 -9.68
N PRO A 81 20.05 3.92 -10.44
CA PRO A 81 21.29 4.71 -10.40
C PRO A 81 21.71 5.17 -8.98
N ARG A 82 20.72 5.49 -8.14
CA ARG A 82 20.88 5.83 -6.71
C ARG A 82 21.66 4.78 -5.90
N ASN A 83 21.72 3.53 -6.35
CA ASN A 83 22.56 2.50 -5.73
C ASN A 83 24.06 2.83 -5.78
N LYS A 84 24.49 3.74 -6.68
CA LYS A 84 25.86 4.24 -6.77
C LYS A 84 26.12 5.47 -5.87
N GLU A 85 25.07 6.09 -5.33
CA GLU A 85 25.20 7.25 -4.46
C GLU A 85 25.72 6.85 -3.07
N SER A 86 26.30 7.81 -2.35
CA SER A 86 26.73 7.60 -0.96
C SER A 86 25.56 7.17 -0.07
N LYS A 87 25.79 6.32 0.94
CA LYS A 87 24.73 5.94 1.89
C LYS A 87 24.09 7.15 2.58
N ALA A 88 24.85 8.20 2.85
CA ALA A 88 24.39 9.41 3.53
C ALA A 88 23.41 10.27 2.69
N SER A 89 23.45 10.16 1.36
CA SER A 89 22.56 10.91 0.46
C SER A 89 21.30 10.13 0.07
N ARG A 90 21.20 8.86 0.46
CA ARG A 90 20.02 8.04 0.18
C ARG A 90 18.89 8.41 1.13
N PRO A 91 17.64 8.48 0.65
CA PRO A 91 16.50 8.72 1.52
C PRO A 91 16.32 7.57 2.51
N LYS A 92 15.70 7.83 3.66
CA LYS A 92 15.49 6.82 4.71
C LYS A 92 14.67 5.61 4.26
N TRP A 93 13.85 5.78 3.24
CA TRP A 93 13.02 4.73 2.64
C TRP A 93 13.76 3.88 1.58
N TYR A 94 15.01 4.21 1.25
CA TYR A 94 15.83 3.42 0.31
C TYR A 94 16.03 1.99 0.85
N LYS A 95 15.68 0.98 0.03
CA LYS A 95 15.63 -0.43 0.45
C LYS A 95 14.83 -0.64 1.76
N GLY A 96 13.81 0.19 1.99
CA GLY A 96 12.84 -0.01 3.05
C GLY A 96 11.77 -1.04 2.67
N HIS A 97 10.84 -1.30 3.59
CA HIS A 97 9.86 -2.38 3.48
C HIS A 97 8.48 -1.92 2.96
N LEU A 98 8.40 -0.73 2.37
CA LEU A 98 7.15 -0.16 1.84
C LEU A 98 6.48 -1.05 0.78
N HIS A 99 7.26 -1.86 0.06
CA HIS A 99 6.77 -2.77 -0.96
C HIS A 99 6.09 -4.02 -0.40
N ARG A 100 6.20 -4.30 0.91
CA ARG A 100 5.46 -5.39 1.53
C ARG A 100 3.95 -5.24 1.36
N LYS A 101 3.43 -4.04 1.06
CA LYS A 101 2.01 -3.86 0.69
C LYS A 101 1.55 -4.78 -0.46
N PHE A 102 2.45 -5.19 -1.36
CA PHE A 102 2.11 -6.04 -2.50
C PHE A 102 1.78 -7.48 -2.11
N VAL A 103 2.13 -7.92 -0.89
CA VAL A 103 1.71 -9.23 -0.40
C VAL A 103 0.19 -9.34 -0.25
N ALA A 104 -0.53 -8.21 -0.24
CA ALA A 104 -1.99 -8.19 -0.29
C ALA A 104 -2.56 -8.96 -1.50
N PHE A 105 -1.83 -9.00 -2.63
CA PHE A 105 -2.22 -9.79 -3.81
C PHE A 105 -2.03 -11.31 -3.63
N ASP A 106 -1.25 -11.73 -2.65
CA ASP A 106 -1.05 -13.14 -2.29
C ASP A 106 -1.82 -13.51 -1.01
N GLY A 107 -2.72 -12.64 -0.57
CA GLY A 107 -3.46 -12.76 0.67
C GLY A 107 -4.72 -13.65 0.58
N GLU A 108 -5.41 -13.79 1.71
CA GLU A 108 -6.60 -14.64 1.86
C GLU A 108 -7.91 -14.03 1.33
N PHE A 109 -7.93 -12.72 1.00
CA PHE A 109 -9.14 -12.05 0.53
C PHE A 109 -9.23 -12.08 -0.99
N ASP A 110 -10.31 -12.68 -1.50
CA ASP A 110 -10.69 -12.66 -2.92
C ASP A 110 -11.03 -11.23 -3.40
N THR A 111 -11.41 -10.34 -2.48
CA THR A 111 -11.66 -8.92 -2.79
C THR A 111 -11.24 -8.09 -1.61
N PHE A 112 -10.43 -7.06 -1.82
CA PHE A 112 -9.91 -6.26 -0.71
C PHE A 112 -9.74 -4.80 -1.02
N VAL A 113 -9.67 -3.99 0.05
CA VAL A 113 -9.18 -2.62 0.02
C VAL A 113 -7.89 -2.54 0.83
N PHE A 114 -6.87 -1.89 0.28
CA PHE A 114 -5.65 -1.54 0.99
C PHE A 114 -5.72 -0.09 1.48
N TYR A 115 -5.38 0.12 2.74
CA TYR A 115 -5.17 1.44 3.35
C TYR A 115 -3.74 1.55 3.88
N GLU A 116 -3.04 2.64 3.58
CA GLU A 116 -1.83 3.00 4.32
C GLU A 116 -2.16 3.35 5.76
N ALA A 117 -1.22 3.08 6.68
CA ALA A 117 -1.42 3.30 8.11
C ALA A 117 -1.71 4.76 8.46
N ASP A 118 -1.29 5.72 7.62
CA ASP A 118 -1.54 7.16 7.81
C ASP A 118 -2.81 7.68 7.13
N ASN A 119 -3.65 6.79 6.60
CA ASN A 119 -4.97 7.13 6.09
C ASN A 119 -6.00 7.31 7.22
N LEU A 120 -7.09 8.01 6.91
CA LEU A 120 -8.31 8.06 7.73
C LEU A 120 -9.51 7.74 6.84
N ALA A 121 -10.27 6.71 7.21
CA ALA A 121 -11.51 6.37 6.53
C ALA A 121 -12.63 7.32 6.98
N MET A 122 -13.17 8.11 6.05
CA MET A 122 -14.16 9.14 6.35
C MET A 122 -15.58 8.79 5.86
N LYS A 123 -15.72 7.69 5.10
CA LYS A 123 -16.99 7.16 4.57
C LYS A 123 -16.84 5.66 4.26
N SER A 124 -17.96 5.04 3.88
CA SER A 124 -17.99 3.64 3.42
C SER A 124 -17.07 3.41 2.20
N ALA A 125 -16.49 2.21 2.13
CA ALA A 125 -15.73 1.72 0.98
C ALA A 125 -16.60 1.02 -0.09
N GLU A 126 -17.93 0.98 0.10
CA GLU A 126 -18.87 0.26 -0.78
C GLU A 126 -18.79 0.72 -2.24
N ASP A 127 -18.65 2.04 -2.49
CA ASP A 127 -18.48 2.57 -3.86
C ASP A 127 -17.27 1.97 -4.57
N VAL A 128 -16.18 1.74 -3.81
CA VAL A 128 -14.91 1.19 -4.32
C VAL A 128 -15.06 -0.32 -4.55
N LEU A 129 -15.65 -1.03 -3.59
CA LEU A 129 -15.92 -2.47 -3.71
C LEU A 129 -16.89 -2.78 -4.86
N THR A 130 -17.89 -1.94 -5.10
CA THR A 130 -18.85 -2.11 -6.20
C THR A 130 -18.16 -1.99 -7.55
N LYS A 131 -17.19 -1.09 -7.70
CA LYS A 131 -16.39 -0.99 -8.94
C LYS A 131 -15.61 -2.27 -9.23
N LEU A 132 -15.26 -3.05 -8.20
CA LEU A 132 -14.60 -4.34 -8.41
C LEU A 132 -15.52 -5.38 -9.04
N GLU A 133 -16.83 -5.16 -9.16
CA GLU A 133 -17.70 -6.04 -9.97
C GLU A 133 -17.32 -5.96 -11.47
N GLU A 134 -16.86 -4.80 -11.93
CA GLU A 134 -16.50 -4.52 -13.32
C GLU A 134 -14.97 -4.54 -13.56
N TYR A 135 -14.19 -4.05 -12.61
CA TYR A 135 -12.74 -3.88 -12.74
C TYR A 135 -11.97 -4.83 -11.81
N ASP A 136 -10.80 -5.32 -12.23
CA ASP A 136 -9.95 -6.15 -11.38
C ASP A 136 -9.16 -5.31 -10.37
N PHE A 137 -8.89 -4.05 -10.71
CA PHE A 137 -8.08 -3.16 -9.89
C PHE A 137 -8.61 -1.73 -9.97
N VAL A 138 -8.73 -1.09 -8.81
CA VAL A 138 -9.29 0.27 -8.65
C VAL A 138 -8.36 1.11 -7.79
N PHE A 139 -8.00 2.28 -8.30
CA PHE A 139 -7.35 3.34 -7.54
C PHE A 139 -8.36 4.45 -7.24
N ASP A 140 -8.33 5.00 -6.03
CA ASP A 140 -9.03 6.25 -5.70
C ASP A 140 -7.98 7.36 -5.59
N ASP A 141 -7.59 7.92 -6.73
CA ASP A 141 -6.52 8.92 -6.77
C ASP A 141 -6.79 10.12 -7.68
N TRP A 142 -5.96 11.15 -7.46
CA TRP A 142 -5.81 12.35 -8.27
C TRP A 142 -4.36 12.55 -8.73
N GLU A 143 -3.52 11.52 -8.65
CA GLU A 143 -2.07 11.64 -8.86
C GLU A 143 -1.75 12.01 -10.31
N HIS A 144 -2.49 11.42 -11.25
CA HIS A 144 -2.46 11.77 -12.67
C HIS A 144 -2.80 13.25 -12.95
N ARG A 145 -3.50 13.94 -12.04
CA ARG A 145 -3.91 15.36 -12.18
C ARG A 145 -2.94 16.35 -11.55
N LYS A 146 -1.92 15.89 -10.81
CA LYS A 146 -0.95 16.79 -10.19
C LYS A 146 -0.16 17.58 -11.25
N PRO A 147 0.24 18.83 -10.94
CA PRO A 147 1.18 19.57 -11.79
C PRO A 147 2.47 18.78 -12.05
N THR A 148 3.09 18.99 -13.22
CA THR A 148 4.31 18.28 -13.66
C THR A 148 5.43 18.37 -12.62
N GLU A 149 5.62 19.53 -11.99
CA GLU A 149 6.63 19.76 -10.94
C GLU A 149 6.41 18.95 -9.66
N ASN A 150 5.17 18.50 -9.42
CA ASN A 150 4.77 17.72 -8.24
C ASN A 150 4.46 16.26 -8.58
N THR A 151 4.69 15.85 -9.83
CA THR A 151 4.44 14.48 -10.29
C THR A 151 5.51 13.54 -9.74
N ALA A 152 5.13 12.34 -9.30
CA ALA A 152 6.07 11.35 -8.72
C ALA A 152 7.15 10.87 -9.70
N LEU A 153 6.90 11.02 -11.00
CA LEU A 153 7.82 10.68 -12.09
C LEU A 153 8.49 11.93 -12.65
N ASN A 154 9.77 11.82 -13.01
CA ASN A 154 10.47 12.87 -13.75
C ASN A 154 10.12 12.79 -15.24
N LEU A 155 9.03 13.46 -15.62
CA LEU A 155 8.49 13.45 -16.98
C LEU A 155 9.50 13.94 -18.05
N PRO A 156 10.29 15.01 -17.83
CA PRO A 156 11.34 15.40 -18.78
C PRO A 156 12.36 14.29 -19.06
N ILE A 157 12.76 13.50 -18.06
CA ILE A 157 13.68 12.36 -18.27
C ILE A 157 12.98 11.26 -19.09
N ILE A 158 11.69 11.00 -18.83
CA ILE A 158 10.92 10.01 -19.57
C ILE A 158 10.80 10.41 -21.04
N GLU A 159 10.41 11.66 -21.34
CA GLU A 159 10.30 12.13 -22.72
C GLU A 159 11.66 12.14 -23.44
N ALA A 160 12.73 12.51 -22.74
CA ALA A 160 14.09 12.48 -23.28
C ALA A 160 14.57 11.05 -23.63
N SER A 161 13.96 10.00 -23.08
CA SER A 161 14.26 8.61 -23.47
C SER A 161 13.81 8.28 -24.90
N GLY A 162 12.84 9.04 -25.44
CA GLY A 162 12.19 8.76 -26.73
C GLY A 162 11.27 7.53 -26.73
N CYS A 163 11.10 6.86 -25.59
CA CYS A 163 10.26 5.66 -25.49
C CYS A 163 8.79 5.96 -25.14
N TYR A 164 8.53 7.04 -24.42
CA TYR A 164 7.20 7.40 -23.95
C TYR A 164 7.01 8.92 -23.91
N THR A 165 5.78 9.36 -24.09
CA THR A 165 5.32 10.74 -23.93
C THR A 165 4.61 10.93 -22.60
N GLU A 166 4.51 12.18 -22.11
CA GLU A 166 3.72 12.47 -20.91
C GLU A 166 2.26 11.99 -21.02
N ALA A 167 1.63 12.16 -22.19
CA ALA A 167 0.25 11.75 -22.42
C ALA A 167 0.02 10.23 -22.27
N GLU A 168 1.03 9.41 -22.56
CA GLU A 168 0.96 7.95 -22.42
C GLU A 168 1.17 7.45 -20.99
N VAL A 169 1.99 8.15 -20.21
CA VAL A 169 2.35 7.73 -18.85
C VAL A 169 1.45 8.36 -17.80
N ARG A 170 1.02 9.61 -17.99
CA ARG A 170 0.28 10.37 -16.97
C ARG A 170 -1.01 9.67 -16.49
N PRO A 171 -1.85 9.09 -17.37
CA PRO A 171 -3.04 8.37 -16.92
C PRO A 171 -2.76 7.09 -16.12
N LYS A 172 -1.51 6.62 -16.11
CA LYS A 172 -1.04 5.41 -15.39
C LYS A 172 -0.33 5.75 -14.09
N ILE A 173 -0.22 7.04 -13.75
CA ILE A 173 0.36 7.49 -12.49
C ILE A 173 -0.75 7.46 -11.46
N HIS A 174 -0.61 6.54 -10.52
CA HIS A 174 -1.58 6.33 -9.46
C HIS A 174 -0.94 6.51 -8.10
N ASP A 175 -1.75 6.98 -7.15
CA ASP A 175 -1.35 6.95 -5.76
C ASP A 175 -1.42 5.51 -5.24
N ALA A 176 -0.46 5.14 -4.38
CA ALA A 176 -0.35 3.80 -3.85
C ALA A 176 -0.74 3.72 -2.36
N SER A 177 -1.43 4.75 -1.83
CA SER A 177 -1.86 4.80 -0.44
C SER A 177 -3.23 4.19 -0.20
N PHE A 178 -4.10 4.23 -1.21
CA PHE A 178 -5.42 3.61 -1.17
C PHE A 178 -5.75 2.96 -2.53
N PHE A 179 -6.03 1.66 -2.52
CA PHE A 179 -6.42 0.92 -3.72
C PHE A 179 -7.25 -0.32 -3.36
N ALA A 180 -7.91 -0.91 -4.34
CA ALA A 180 -8.70 -2.12 -4.15
C ALA A 180 -8.51 -3.11 -5.32
N SER A 181 -8.59 -4.40 -5.04
CA SER A 181 -8.41 -5.47 -6.02
C SER A 181 -9.36 -6.64 -5.77
N LYS A 182 -9.60 -7.43 -6.82
CA LYS A 182 -10.09 -8.81 -6.76
C LYS A 182 -9.16 -9.78 -7.48
#